data_AF-A0A1F8P8S2-F1
#
_entry.id   AF-A0A1F8P8S2-F1
#
_cell.length_a   1.000
_cell.length_b   1.000
_cell.length_c   1.000
_cell.angle_alpha   90.00
_cell.angle_beta   90.00
_cell.angle_gamma   90.00
#
_symmetry.space_group_name_H-M   'P 1'
#
loop_
_entity.id
_entity.type
_entity.pdbx_description
1 polymer ?
#
loop_
_entity_poly.entity_id
_entity_poly.type
_entity_poly.pdbx_seq_one_letter_code
_entity_poly.pdbx_strand_id
1 'polypeptide(L)'
;MVTNIWPHTTELREEILYAGVLGSKDYLGSANLPTLEAPRMDIQEWARQPLYEAICGYWNMNLVGNSSNGKENLCPFIDERAIAIAWDGSVSPCLPLLHSSQGYLNRICRFKKRWILGNIAEHDLMALWRTPENVAFRQKVNEFDFAPCAICDGCPQSETNEEDCYGNLFPTCGGCLWAWGIIQCP
;
A
#
# COMPACT_ATOMS: atom_id res chain seq x y z
N MET A 1 8.56 -14.20 8.44
CA MET A 1 7.70 -13.28 7.68
C MET A 1 8.10 -13.34 6.21
N VAL A 2 7.14 -13.38 5.29
CA VAL A 2 7.37 -13.40 3.84
C VAL A 2 6.71 -12.13 3.27
N THR A 3 7.37 -11.44 2.34
CA THR A 3 6.89 -10.17 1.78
C THR A 3 7.16 -10.10 0.28
N ASN A 4 6.34 -9.33 -0.43
CA ASN A 4 6.60 -8.98 -1.83
C ASN A 4 7.67 -7.89 -1.94
N ILE A 5 8.20 -7.72 -3.14
CA ILE A 5 9.19 -6.68 -3.45
C ILE A 5 8.60 -5.58 -4.32
N TRP A 6 9.17 -4.38 -4.20
CA TRP A 6 8.95 -3.30 -5.14
C TRP A 6 9.92 -3.48 -6.33
N PRO A 7 9.43 -3.65 -7.58
CA PRO A 7 10.29 -3.95 -8.71
C PRO A 7 11.03 -2.69 -9.16
N HIS A 8 12.34 -2.66 -8.95
CA HIS A 8 13.19 -1.54 -9.35
C HIS A 8 13.70 -1.65 -10.80
N THR A 9 13.54 -2.81 -11.43
CA THR A 9 13.96 -3.07 -12.81
C THR A 9 12.84 -3.74 -13.61
N THR A 10 12.99 -3.76 -14.93
CA THR A 10 12.06 -4.44 -15.85
C THR A 10 12.03 -5.95 -15.64
N GLU A 11 13.15 -6.56 -15.25
CA GLU A 11 13.25 -8.00 -14.99
C GLU A 11 12.46 -8.36 -13.73
N LEU A 12 12.67 -7.62 -12.64
CA LEU A 12 11.93 -7.82 -11.38
C LEU A 12 10.43 -7.59 -11.55
N ARG A 13 10.02 -6.75 -12.51
CA ARG A 13 8.60 -6.55 -12.83
C ARG A 13 7.94 -7.84 -13.34
N GLU A 14 8.66 -8.66 -14.12
CA GLU A 14 8.13 -9.92 -14.63
C GLU A 14 8.07 -11.03 -13.56
N GLU A 15 8.79 -10.84 -12.43
CA GLU A 15 8.86 -11.78 -11.32
C GLU A 15 7.88 -11.47 -10.18
N ILE A 16 7.06 -10.42 -10.29
CA ILE A 16 6.12 -10.05 -9.22
C ILE A 16 5.03 -11.10 -9.05
N LEU A 17 4.71 -11.42 -7.79
CA LEU A 17 3.69 -12.41 -7.44
C LEU A 17 2.31 -11.80 -7.12
N TYR A 18 2.16 -10.49 -7.35
CA TYR A 18 0.97 -9.73 -6.99
C TYR A 18 0.31 -9.01 -8.19
N ALA A 19 0.70 -9.34 -9.42
CA ALA A 19 0.09 -8.76 -10.63
C ALA A 19 -1.43 -9.02 -10.69
N GLY A 20 -1.85 -10.24 -10.36
CA GLY A 20 -3.28 -10.60 -10.30
C GLY A 20 -4.03 -9.83 -9.21
N VAL A 21 -3.40 -9.58 -8.07
CA VAL A 21 -4.00 -8.85 -6.93
C VAL A 21 -4.22 -7.37 -7.26
N LEU A 22 -3.32 -6.75 -8.03
CA LEU A 22 -3.49 -5.36 -8.47
C LEU A 22 -4.49 -5.22 -9.63
N GLY A 23 -4.57 -6.24 -10.50
CA GLY A 23 -5.46 -6.25 -11.66
C GLY A 23 -6.89 -6.68 -11.34
N SER A 24 -7.09 -7.44 -10.26
CA SER A 24 -8.42 -7.87 -9.85
C SER A 24 -9.06 -6.81 -8.94
N LYS A 25 -10.28 -6.39 -9.28
CA LYS A 25 -11.13 -5.59 -8.38
C LYS A 25 -11.64 -6.42 -7.19
N ASP A 26 -11.18 -7.66 -7.08
CA ASP A 26 -11.74 -8.73 -6.24
C ASP A 26 -11.19 -8.69 -4.80
N TYR A 27 -10.04 -8.03 -4.59
CA TYR A 27 -9.45 -7.83 -3.26
C TYR A 27 -9.92 -6.55 -2.57
N LEU A 28 -10.70 -5.72 -3.27
CA LEU A 28 -11.42 -4.60 -2.69
C LEU A 28 -12.84 -5.06 -2.49
N GLY A 29 -13.29 -5.15 -1.24
CA GLY A 29 -14.67 -5.44 -0.92
C GLY A 29 -15.57 -4.46 -1.66
N SER A 30 -16.22 -4.92 -2.73
CA SER A 30 -17.13 -4.08 -3.49
C SER A 30 -18.54 -4.35 -3.01
N ALA A 31 -19.28 -3.30 -2.67
CA ALA A 31 -20.70 -3.40 -2.32
C ALA A 31 -21.55 -4.07 -3.43
N ASN A 32 -21.02 -4.12 -4.67
CA ASN A 32 -21.70 -4.68 -5.84
C ASN A 32 -21.36 -6.15 -6.11
N LEU A 33 -20.44 -6.76 -5.35
CA LEU A 33 -20.10 -8.17 -5.51
C LEU A 33 -20.97 -9.06 -4.61
N PRO A 34 -21.38 -10.25 -5.07
CA PRO A 34 -22.07 -11.22 -4.22
C PRO A 34 -21.17 -11.60 -3.04
N THR A 35 -21.77 -11.99 -1.92
CA THR A 35 -21.03 -12.41 -0.72
C THR A 35 -21.06 -13.93 -0.59
N LEU A 36 -19.88 -14.54 -0.45
CA LEU A 36 -19.70 -15.95 -0.15
C LEU A 36 -19.43 -16.10 1.36
N GLU A 37 -20.38 -16.68 2.09
CA GLU A 37 -20.20 -17.02 3.50
C GLU A 37 -19.70 -18.45 3.64
N ALA A 38 -18.45 -18.61 4.08
CA ALA A 38 -17.81 -19.90 4.26
C ALA A 38 -17.77 -20.29 5.75
N PRO A 39 -18.25 -21.49 6.13
CA PRO A 39 -18.11 -21.99 7.50
C PRO A 39 -16.64 -22.34 7.80
N ARG A 40 -16.32 -22.52 9.09
CA ARG A 40 -15.05 -23.15 9.46
C ARG A 40 -15.05 -24.59 8.97
N MET A 41 -14.03 -24.97 8.20
CA MET A 41 -13.91 -26.31 7.62
C MET A 41 -12.44 -26.70 7.46
N ASP A 42 -12.17 -27.99 7.46
CA ASP A 42 -10.83 -28.53 7.19
C ASP A 42 -10.50 -28.42 5.70
N ILE A 43 -9.26 -28.05 5.38
CA ILE A 43 -8.76 -28.03 4.01
C ILE A 43 -8.27 -29.43 3.66
N GLN A 44 -9.14 -30.22 3.03
CA GLN A 44 -8.79 -31.54 2.49
C GLN A 44 -8.15 -31.40 1.10
N GLU A 45 -7.27 -32.34 0.71
CA GLU A 45 -6.53 -32.30 -0.57
C GLU A 45 -7.45 -32.14 -1.78
N TRP A 46 -8.57 -32.87 -1.81
CA TRP A 46 -9.56 -32.82 -2.89
C TRP A 46 -10.32 -31.49 -2.96
N ALA A 47 -10.41 -30.76 -1.84
CA ALA A 47 -11.07 -29.46 -1.75
C ALA A 47 -10.11 -28.31 -2.06
N ARG A 48 -8.81 -28.57 -2.24
CA ARG A 48 -7.78 -27.52 -2.42
C ARG A 48 -8.04 -26.65 -3.63
N GLN A 49 -8.34 -27.25 -4.78
CA GLN A 49 -8.60 -26.50 -6.02
C GLN A 49 -9.92 -25.72 -5.97
N PRO A 50 -11.07 -26.32 -5.56
CA PRO A 50 -12.30 -25.57 -5.34
C PRO A 50 -12.17 -24.45 -4.30
N LEU A 51 -11.42 -24.66 -3.21
CA LEU A 51 -11.18 -23.63 -2.20
C LEU A 51 -10.29 -22.50 -2.72
N TYR A 52 -9.27 -22.82 -3.52
CA TYR A 52 -8.45 -21.81 -4.18
C TYR A 52 -9.30 -20.94 -5.11
N GLU A 53 -10.15 -21.56 -5.93
CA GLU A 53 -11.09 -20.84 -6.81
C GLU A 53 -12.13 -20.06 -6.00
N ALA A 54 -12.59 -20.61 -4.87
CA ALA A 54 -13.45 -19.93 -3.90
C ALA A 54 -12.80 -18.66 -3.31
N ILE A 55 -11.50 -18.72 -2.99
CA ILE A 55 -10.77 -17.59 -2.40
C ILE A 55 -10.45 -16.51 -3.44
N CYS A 56 -10.14 -16.92 -4.67
CA CYS A 56 -9.73 -16.02 -5.76
C CYS A 56 -10.86 -15.62 -6.72
N GLY A 57 -12.12 -15.93 -6.40
CA GLY A 57 -13.26 -15.64 -7.25
C GLY A 57 -13.82 -14.22 -7.13
N TYR A 58 -14.75 -13.87 -8.03
CA TYR A 58 -15.40 -12.55 -8.11
C TYR A 58 -16.54 -12.40 -7.08
N TRP A 59 -16.23 -12.49 -5.77
CA TRP A 59 -17.17 -12.27 -4.65
C TRP A 59 -16.45 -11.82 -3.38
N ASN A 60 -17.19 -11.20 -2.45
CA ASN A 60 -16.69 -10.93 -1.10
C ASN A 60 -16.69 -12.23 -0.29
N MET A 61 -15.54 -12.71 0.17
CA MET A 61 -15.47 -13.94 0.98
C MET A 61 -15.42 -13.62 2.48
N ASN A 62 -16.42 -14.08 3.23
CA ASN A 62 -16.47 -14.01 4.67
C ASN A 62 -16.30 -15.41 5.27
N LEU A 63 -15.23 -15.62 6.04
CA LEU A 63 -15.05 -16.84 6.83
C LEU A 63 -15.67 -16.65 8.22
N VAL A 64 -16.60 -17.53 8.61
CA VAL A 64 -17.31 -17.42 9.90
C VAL A 64 -16.31 -17.38 11.07
N GLY A 65 -16.23 -16.20 11.71
CA GLY A 65 -15.40 -15.92 12.88
C GLY A 65 -14.07 -15.22 12.60
N ASN A 66 -13.74 -14.90 11.34
CA ASN A 66 -12.72 -13.94 10.95
C ASN A 66 -13.26 -13.12 9.78
N SER A 67 -13.65 -11.87 10.02
CA SER A 67 -13.83 -10.91 8.92
C SER A 67 -12.46 -10.71 8.27
N SER A 68 -12.15 -11.53 7.26
CA SER A 68 -10.96 -11.40 6.42
C SER A 68 -11.12 -10.30 5.37
N ASN A 69 -12.13 -9.43 5.52
CA ASN A 69 -12.02 -8.05 5.07
C ASN A 69 -10.89 -7.42 5.89
N GLY A 70 -9.65 -7.75 5.49
CA GLY A 70 -8.46 -7.10 5.97
C GLY A 70 -8.72 -5.62 5.89
N LYS A 71 -8.39 -4.89 6.95
CA LYS A 71 -8.62 -3.45 7.03
C LYS A 71 -8.06 -2.82 5.75
N GLU A 72 -8.95 -2.52 4.81
CA GLU A 72 -8.57 -1.98 3.51
C GLU A 72 -7.91 -0.63 3.79
N ASN A 73 -6.77 -0.38 3.17
CA ASN A 73 -6.12 0.93 3.14
C ASN A 73 -5.51 1.45 4.46
N LEU A 74 -4.99 0.58 5.33
CA LEU A 74 -4.17 1.04 6.45
C LEU A 74 -2.69 1.08 6.08
N CYS A 75 -2.16 2.30 6.00
CA CYS A 75 -0.73 2.51 5.97
C CYS A 75 -0.11 2.03 7.30
N PRO A 76 0.76 0.99 7.29
CA PRO A 76 1.30 0.41 8.53
C PRO A 76 2.10 1.44 9.33
N PHE A 77 2.81 2.35 8.64
CA PHE A 77 3.60 3.39 9.29
C PHE A 77 2.74 4.39 10.07
N ILE A 78 1.53 4.69 9.60
CA ILE A 78 0.65 5.64 10.29
C ILE A 78 -0.08 4.94 11.44
N ASP A 79 -0.56 3.72 11.22
CA ASP A 79 -1.23 2.91 12.24
C ASP A 79 -0.31 2.65 13.45
N GLU A 80 0.94 2.26 13.19
CA GLU A 80 1.95 2.02 14.22
C GLU A 80 2.59 3.31 14.78
N ARG A 81 2.23 4.48 14.22
CA ARG A 81 2.82 5.78 14.59
C ARG A 81 4.35 5.78 14.45
N ALA A 82 4.84 5.17 13.37
CA ALA A 82 6.24 5.09 13.05
C ALA A 82 6.75 6.37 12.35
N ILE A 83 8.06 6.61 12.47
CA ILE A 83 8.80 7.63 11.71
C ILE A 83 10.14 7.04 11.29
N ALA A 84 10.64 7.42 10.13
CA ALA A 84 11.89 6.90 9.59
C ALA A 84 13.01 7.94 9.72
N ILE A 85 14.20 7.49 10.12
CA ILE A 85 15.40 8.32 10.23
C ILE A 85 16.46 7.71 9.30
N ALA A 86 16.97 8.51 8.36
CA ALA A 86 18.02 8.12 7.43
C ALA A 86 19.39 8.13 8.12
N TRP A 87 20.37 7.50 7.48
CA TRP A 87 21.74 7.41 8.00
C TRP A 87 22.41 8.78 8.24
N ASP A 88 21.96 9.82 7.52
CA ASP A 88 22.44 11.20 7.62
C ASP A 88 21.68 12.05 8.66
N GLY A 89 20.77 11.43 9.42
CA GLY A 89 19.92 12.08 10.41
C GLY A 89 18.66 12.75 9.84
N SER A 90 18.45 12.68 8.52
CA SER A 90 17.23 13.20 7.90
C SER A 90 16.01 12.38 8.33
N VAL A 91 14.93 13.06 8.71
CA VAL A 91 13.69 12.44 9.19
C VAL A 91 12.63 12.48 8.12
N SER A 92 11.99 11.33 7.87
CA SER A 92 10.90 11.16 6.90
C SER A 92 9.71 10.50 7.59
N PRO A 93 8.46 10.81 7.21
CA PRO A 93 7.29 10.25 7.90
C PRO A 93 7.13 8.73 7.75
N CYS A 94 7.76 8.10 6.76
CA CYS A 94 7.71 6.64 6.58
C CYS A 94 8.89 6.13 5.75
N LEU A 95 9.14 4.81 5.79
CA LEU A 95 10.22 4.18 5.04
C LEU A 95 10.11 4.40 3.51
N PRO A 96 8.93 4.30 2.88
CA PRO A 96 8.82 4.58 1.46
C PRO A 96 9.24 6.01 1.09
N LEU A 97 8.98 7.01 1.94
CA LEU A 97 9.35 8.40 1.64
C LEU A 97 10.78 8.77 2.06
N LEU A 98 11.52 7.83 2.65
CA LEU A 98 12.90 8.06 3.10
C LEU A 98 13.88 8.27 1.95
N HIS A 99 13.65 7.60 0.82
CA HIS A 99 14.53 7.62 -0.35
C HIS A 99 13.77 7.91 -1.63
N SER A 100 14.43 8.67 -2.52
CA SER A 100 13.95 8.82 -3.88
C SER A 100 14.33 7.57 -4.65
N SER A 101 13.36 6.91 -5.27
CA SER A 101 13.62 5.68 -6.02
C SER A 101 12.68 5.55 -7.20
N GLN A 102 13.19 4.96 -8.27
CA GLN A 102 12.41 4.53 -9.42
C GLN A 102 11.96 3.09 -9.23
N GLY A 103 10.83 2.72 -9.80
CA GLY A 103 10.45 1.33 -10.03
C GLY A 103 9.16 1.24 -10.81
N TYR A 104 8.55 0.06 -10.81
CA TYR A 104 7.43 -0.24 -11.68
C TYR A 104 6.16 -0.55 -10.90
N LEU A 105 5.06 -0.02 -11.40
CA LEU A 105 3.72 -0.40 -10.96
C LEU A 105 2.92 -0.66 -12.23
N ASN A 106 2.41 -1.89 -12.36
CA ASN A 106 1.86 -2.38 -13.62
C ASN A 106 2.87 -2.18 -14.77
N ARG A 107 2.48 -1.51 -15.85
CA ARG A 107 3.34 -1.24 -17.01
C ARG A 107 4.06 0.10 -16.94
N ILE A 108 3.82 0.88 -15.88
CA ILE A 108 4.30 2.26 -15.77
C ILE A 108 5.55 2.32 -14.90
N CYS A 109 6.55 3.05 -15.40
CA CYS A 109 7.69 3.47 -14.62
C CYS A 109 7.30 4.64 -13.71
N ARG A 110 7.49 4.48 -12.40
CA ARG A 110 7.18 5.48 -11.40
C ARG A 110 8.45 5.96 -10.71
N PHE A 111 8.55 7.26 -10.51
CA PHE A 111 9.54 7.90 -9.68
C PHE A 111 8.91 8.39 -8.37
N LYS A 112 9.32 7.79 -7.27
CA LYS A 112 8.92 8.23 -5.94
C LYS A 112 9.99 9.18 -5.42
N LYS A 113 9.60 10.42 -5.13
CA LYS A 113 10.44 11.45 -4.52
C LYS A 113 10.43 11.32 -3.00
N ARG A 114 11.62 11.40 -2.38
CA ARG A 114 11.76 11.43 -0.92
C ARG A 114 11.10 12.67 -0.31
N TRP A 115 10.62 12.55 0.91
CA TRP A 115 10.15 13.67 1.71
C TRP A 115 10.86 13.71 3.06
N ILE A 116 11.52 14.84 3.34
CA ILE A 116 12.25 15.08 4.58
C ILE A 116 11.51 16.17 5.37
N LEU A 117 11.19 15.89 6.63
CA LEU A 117 10.58 16.81 7.58
C LEU A 117 11.62 17.73 8.24
N GLY A 118 12.85 17.24 8.39
CA GLY A 118 13.98 17.95 8.99
C GLY A 118 15.12 17.00 9.34
N ASN A 119 16.12 17.47 10.08
CA ASN A 119 17.25 16.66 10.55
C ASN A 119 17.30 16.65 12.09
N ILE A 120 17.54 15.47 12.68
CA ILE A 120 17.63 15.31 14.15
C ILE A 120 18.83 16.04 14.79
N ALA A 121 19.85 16.39 14.00
CA ALA A 121 20.98 17.19 14.48
C ALA A 121 20.61 18.65 14.72
N GLU A 122 19.52 19.13 14.09
CA GLU A 122 19.07 20.52 14.14
C GLU A 122 17.79 20.70 14.99
N HIS A 123 16.92 19.70 14.99
CA HIS A 123 15.61 19.77 15.62
C HIS A 123 15.35 18.53 16.48
N ASP A 124 14.64 18.72 17.59
CA ASP A 124 14.16 17.61 18.42
C ASP A 124 13.17 16.73 17.63
N LEU A 125 13.26 15.41 17.83
CA LEU A 125 12.44 14.44 17.09
C LEU A 125 10.94 14.63 17.36
N MET A 126 10.55 14.97 18.59
CA MET A 126 9.14 15.23 18.91
C MET A 126 8.65 16.54 18.32
N ALA A 127 9.53 17.53 18.14
CA ALA A 127 9.21 18.74 17.40
C ALA A 127 8.93 18.41 15.93
N LEU A 128 9.81 17.64 15.27
CA LEU A 128 9.62 17.18 13.88
C LEU A 128 8.35 16.33 13.72
N TRP A 129 8.07 15.44 14.68
CA TRP A 129 6.86 14.62 14.70
C TRP A 129 5.56 15.45 14.76
N ARG A 130 5.59 16.57 15.49
CA ARG A 130 4.43 17.44 15.74
C ARG A 130 4.34 18.60 14.74
N THR A 131 5.21 18.66 13.73
CA THR A 131 5.10 19.65 12.65
C THR A 131 3.69 19.61 12.04
N PRO A 132 3.06 20.78 11.78
CA PRO A 132 1.73 20.83 11.18
C PRO A 132 1.62 20.01 9.90
N GLU A 133 2.66 20.02 9.08
CA GLU A 133 2.76 19.28 7.82
C GLU A 133 2.71 17.76 8.04
N ASN A 134 3.45 17.24 9.03
CA ASN A 134 3.43 15.81 9.35
C ASN A 134 2.12 15.39 10.03
N VAL A 135 1.50 16.26 10.83
CA VAL A 135 0.18 15.98 11.43
C VAL A 135 -0.88 15.90 10.33
N ALA A 136 -0.92 16.88 9.43
CA ALA A 136 -1.87 16.92 8.32
C ALA A 136 -1.68 15.71 7.38
N PHE A 137 -0.44 15.35 7.06
CA PHE A 137 -0.15 14.16 6.26
C PHE A 137 -0.67 12.88 6.91
N ARG A 138 -0.41 12.67 8.20
CA ARG A 138 -0.88 11.47 8.89
C ARG A 138 -2.39 11.39 8.96
N GLN A 139 -3.07 12.51 9.18
CA GLN A 139 -4.54 12.56 9.13
C GLN A 139 -5.04 12.17 7.74
N LYS A 140 -4.48 12.76 6.68
CA LYS A 140 -4.84 12.45 5.30
C LYS A 140 -4.61 10.98 4.94
N VAL A 141 -3.50 10.40 5.36
CA VAL A 141 -3.21 8.98 5.14
C VAL A 141 -4.12 8.07 5.97
N ASN A 142 -4.54 8.50 7.15
CA ASN A 142 -5.51 7.76 7.96
C ASN A 142 -6.92 7.77 7.33
N GLU A 143 -7.32 8.88 6.70
CA GLU A 143 -8.56 8.97 5.91
C GLU A 143 -8.41 8.24 4.55
N PHE A 144 -7.18 8.11 4.06
CA PHE A 144 -6.78 7.49 2.81
C PHE A 144 -7.55 7.98 1.57
N ASP A 145 -7.88 9.27 1.53
CA ASP A 145 -8.54 9.92 0.40
C ASP A 145 -7.52 10.24 -0.73
N PHE A 146 -6.97 9.19 -1.32
CA PHE A 146 -6.07 9.25 -2.47
C PHE A 146 -6.69 8.56 -3.67
N ALA A 147 -6.30 9.00 -4.87
CA ALA A 147 -6.64 8.26 -6.08
C ALA A 147 -6.05 6.83 -5.98
N PRO A 148 -6.81 5.77 -6.33
CA PRO A 148 -6.38 4.39 -6.13
C PRO A 148 -5.37 3.95 -7.21
N CYS A 149 -4.21 4.59 -7.25
CA CYS A 149 -3.24 4.43 -8.32
C CYS A 149 -2.56 3.06 -8.36
N ALA A 150 -2.60 2.27 -7.28
CA ALA A 150 -2.02 0.92 -7.27
C ALA A 150 -2.78 -0.07 -8.15
N ILE A 151 -4.10 0.09 -8.24
CA ILE A 151 -5.01 -0.78 -9.01
C ILE A 151 -5.45 -0.13 -10.33
N CYS A 152 -4.99 1.09 -10.61
CA CYS A 152 -5.27 1.80 -11.85
C CYS A 152 -4.32 1.30 -12.95
N ASP A 153 -4.80 1.24 -14.20
CA ASP A 153 -3.97 0.93 -15.37
C ASP A 153 -2.93 2.05 -15.66
N GLY A 154 -3.04 3.15 -14.92
CA GLY A 154 -2.04 4.19 -14.78
C GLY A 154 -2.25 5.38 -15.72
N CYS A 155 -1.66 6.51 -15.35
CA CYS A 155 -1.76 7.79 -16.05
C CYS A 155 -0.49 8.63 -15.84
N PRO A 156 -0.28 9.74 -16.57
CA PRO A 156 0.90 10.59 -16.41
C PRO A 156 1.11 11.09 -14.97
N GLN A 157 0.03 11.47 -14.27
CA GLN A 157 0.09 11.90 -12.86
C GLN A 157 0.55 10.77 -11.94
N SER A 158 0.29 9.52 -12.32
CA SER A 158 0.75 8.35 -11.58
C SER A 158 2.24 8.05 -11.80
N GLU A 159 2.95 8.72 -12.71
CA GLU A 159 4.40 8.49 -12.87
C GLU A 159 5.21 9.03 -11.70
N THR A 160 4.65 9.92 -10.88
CA THR A 160 5.30 10.43 -9.68
C THR A 160 4.43 10.27 -8.43
N ASN A 161 4.93 10.74 -7.28
CA ASN A 161 4.14 10.94 -6.07
C ASN A 161 3.91 12.43 -5.77
N GLU A 162 4.06 13.30 -6.77
CA GLU A 162 3.94 14.76 -6.60
C GLU A 162 2.49 15.24 -6.67
N GLU A 163 1.64 14.58 -7.46
CA GLU A 163 0.20 14.85 -7.53
C GLU A 163 -0.60 13.58 -7.87
N ASP A 164 -1.92 13.63 -7.72
CA ASP A 164 -2.82 12.60 -8.22
C ASP A 164 -4.04 13.19 -8.94
N CYS A 165 -4.84 12.35 -9.59
CA CYS A 165 -6.01 12.80 -10.35
C CYS A 165 -7.19 13.28 -9.49
N TYR A 166 -7.12 13.14 -8.16
CA TYR A 166 -8.08 13.74 -7.24
C TYR A 166 -7.65 15.15 -6.83
N GLY A 167 -6.50 15.63 -7.31
CA GLY A 167 -5.95 16.94 -6.98
C GLY A 167 -5.14 16.96 -5.69
N ASN A 168 -4.80 15.78 -5.14
CA ASN A 168 -3.90 15.72 -4.01
C ASN A 168 -2.50 16.13 -4.43
N LEU A 169 -1.84 16.93 -3.60
CA LEU A 169 -0.45 17.34 -3.79
C LEU A 169 0.52 16.46 -2.98
N PHE A 170 1.80 16.66 -3.26
CA PHE A 170 2.91 15.94 -2.67
C PHE A 170 2.86 15.91 -1.12
N PRO A 171 3.09 14.74 -0.50
CA PRO A 171 3.22 13.41 -1.13
C PRO A 171 1.86 12.72 -1.37
N THR A 172 1.74 12.01 -2.50
CA THR A 172 0.58 11.13 -2.76
C THR A 172 0.88 9.66 -2.43
N CYS A 173 -0.05 8.98 -1.75
CA CYS A 173 0.13 7.61 -1.26
C CYS A 173 -0.72 6.55 -1.99
N GLY A 174 -1.55 6.96 -2.94
CA GLY A 174 -2.48 6.07 -3.64
C GLY A 174 -1.83 4.93 -4.44
N GLY A 175 -0.54 5.06 -4.80
CA GLY A 175 0.26 4.01 -5.44
C GLY A 175 1.18 3.22 -4.50
N CYS A 176 1.11 3.45 -3.19
CA CYS A 176 2.05 2.88 -2.22
C CYS A 176 1.69 1.43 -1.88
N LEU A 177 2.45 0.46 -2.39
CA LEU A 177 2.19 -0.98 -2.15
C LEU A 177 2.20 -1.39 -0.67
N TRP A 178 2.84 -0.62 0.21
CA TRP A 178 2.73 -0.84 1.67
C TRP A 178 1.35 -0.49 2.22
N ALA A 179 0.77 0.64 1.77
CA ALA A 179 -0.55 1.06 2.22
C ALA A 179 -1.68 0.16 1.66
N TRP A 180 -1.41 -0.50 0.54
CA TRP A 180 -2.25 -1.55 -0.04
C TRP A 180 -2.00 -2.94 0.57
N GLY A 181 -1.09 -3.07 1.55
CA GLY A 181 -0.78 -4.35 2.21
C GLY A 181 -0.06 -5.38 1.33
N ILE A 182 0.34 -5.01 0.11
CA ILE A 182 1.04 -5.89 -0.84
C ILE A 182 2.48 -6.14 -0.39
N ILE A 183 3.17 -5.09 0.04
CA ILE A 183 4.51 -5.19 0.63
C ILE A 183 4.38 -5.01 2.14
N GLN A 184 4.93 -5.96 2.89
CA GLN A 184 4.99 -5.95 4.34
C GLN A 184 6.44 -5.69 4.80
N CYS A 185 6.61 -4.75 5.72
CA CYS A 185 7.88 -4.52 6.42
C CYS A 185 7.86 -5.28 7.74
N PRO A 186 8.95 -5.95 8.17
CA PRO A 186 9.04 -6.54 9.49
C PRO A 186 9.07 -5.48 10.58
#